data_AF-A0A0A9AHE0-F1
#
_entry.id   AF-A0A0A9AHE0-F1
#
_cell.length_a   1.000
_cell.length_b   1.000
_cell.length_c   1.000
_cell.angle_alpha   90.00
_cell.angle_beta   90.00
_cell.angle_gamma   90.00
#
_symmetry.space_group_name_H-M   'P 1'
#
loop_
_entity.id
_entity.type
_entity.pdbx_description
1 polymer ?
#
loop_
_entity_poly.entity_id
_entity_poly.type
_entity_poly.pdbx_seq_one_letter_code
_entity_poly.pdbx_strand_id
1 'polypeptide(L)'
;MGKKDIFARLARPVPFDDGKREFWLEKSKGSICMALSSKALVITGIDDRRYWVQMPTTESRFHSVAFLQQIWWFEVVGEVDFCFPAGTYSLYFRLHLGKSSTRFGRRICSSDQIHGWDKKPVRFQFSTSDGQHTLSQCYLDEPGSWILYHVGDFVASSSEQPIKLKFSLAQIDCTHTKGGLCVDSVLIYPKGLEPERMIRAQK
;
A
#
# COMPACT_ATOMS: atom_id res chain seq x y z
N MET A 1 15.73 14.45 -27.53
CA MET A 1 15.59 13.24 -26.69
C MET A 1 14.76 12.24 -27.46
N GLY A 2 15.28 11.03 -27.71
CA GLY A 2 14.53 10.00 -28.43
C GLY A 2 13.48 9.34 -27.56
N LYS A 3 12.45 8.72 -28.17
CA LYS A 3 11.43 7.93 -27.44
C LYS A 3 12.05 6.85 -26.55
N LYS A 4 13.15 6.23 -27.00
CA LYS A 4 13.92 5.24 -26.23
C LYS A 4 14.54 5.82 -24.96
N ASP A 5 15.08 7.04 -25.03
CA ASP A 5 15.70 7.70 -23.87
C ASP A 5 14.64 8.08 -22.83
N ILE A 6 13.48 8.55 -23.28
CA ILE A 6 12.34 8.87 -22.41
C ILE A 6 11.87 7.59 -21.72
N PHE A 7 11.66 6.51 -22.47
CA PHE A 7 11.27 5.22 -21.92
C PHE A 7 12.28 4.72 -20.88
N ALA A 8 13.59 4.78 -21.17
CA ALA A 8 14.63 4.34 -20.24
C ALA A 8 14.64 5.14 -18.93
N ARG A 9 14.32 6.44 -18.98
CA ARG A 9 14.18 7.28 -17.79
C ARG A 9 12.92 6.95 -17.00
N LEU A 10 11.78 6.80 -17.67
CA LEU A 10 10.49 6.52 -17.03
C LEU A 10 10.37 5.07 -16.55
N ALA A 11 11.18 4.15 -17.05
CA ALA A 11 11.28 2.78 -16.53
C ALA A 11 12.01 2.71 -15.17
N ARG A 12 12.62 3.81 -14.71
CA ARG A 12 13.14 3.97 -13.34
C ARG A 12 12.09 4.68 -12.49
N PRO A 13 12.11 4.50 -11.16
CA PRO A 13 11.20 5.21 -10.27
C PRO A 13 11.38 6.73 -10.42
N VAL A 14 10.27 7.42 -10.69
CA VAL A 14 10.20 8.87 -10.80
C VAL A 14 9.50 9.39 -9.54
N PRO A 15 10.24 9.90 -8.54
CA PRO A 15 9.66 10.44 -7.32
C PRO A 15 8.94 11.76 -7.58
N PHE A 16 7.87 11.99 -6.83
CA PHE A 16 7.14 13.25 -6.75
C PHE A 16 6.54 13.39 -5.34
N ASP A 17 5.90 14.52 -5.03
CA ASP A 17 5.34 14.79 -3.69
C ASP A 17 6.40 14.60 -2.58
N ASP A 18 7.53 15.30 -2.71
CA ASP A 18 8.71 15.18 -1.84
C ASP A 18 9.27 13.74 -1.71
N GLY A 19 9.09 12.93 -2.75
CA GLY A 19 9.52 11.53 -2.78
C GLY A 19 8.63 10.61 -1.93
N LYS A 20 7.48 11.07 -1.46
CA LYS A 20 6.49 10.22 -0.77
C LYS A 20 5.69 9.38 -1.75
N ARG A 21 5.72 9.74 -3.03
CA ARG A 21 5.08 9.03 -4.13
C ARG A 21 6.06 8.84 -5.26
N GLU A 22 5.88 7.78 -6.04
CA GLU A 22 6.67 7.53 -7.24
C GLU A 22 5.86 6.78 -8.27
N PHE A 23 6.19 6.97 -9.54
CA PHE A 23 5.64 6.17 -10.64
C PHE A 23 6.77 5.70 -11.57
N TRP A 24 6.50 4.64 -12.34
CA TRP A 24 7.42 4.14 -13.35
C TRP A 24 6.67 3.39 -14.45
N LEU A 25 7.32 3.19 -15.58
CA LEU A 25 6.83 2.34 -16.65
C LEU A 25 7.25 0.89 -16.44
N GLU A 26 6.29 0.00 -16.58
CA GLU A 26 6.52 -1.42 -16.69
C GLU A 26 7.23 -1.73 -18.00
N LYS A 27 8.31 -2.53 -17.94
CA LYS A 27 9.24 -2.68 -19.07
C LYS A 27 8.65 -3.42 -20.26
N SER A 28 7.67 -4.29 -20.05
CA SER A 28 7.14 -5.19 -21.08
C SER A 28 6.00 -4.55 -21.88
N LYS A 29 5.03 -3.97 -21.19
CA LYS A 29 3.80 -3.38 -21.73
C LYS A 29 3.85 -1.86 -21.79
N GLY A 30 4.83 -1.22 -21.15
CA GLY A 30 4.92 0.24 -21.08
C GLY A 30 3.79 0.88 -20.26
N SER A 31 3.09 0.10 -19.44
CA SER A 31 2.00 0.59 -18.60
C SER A 31 2.55 1.26 -17.32
N ILE A 32 1.80 2.21 -16.75
CA ILE A 32 2.23 2.91 -15.54
C ILE A 32 2.03 2.02 -14.30
N CYS A 33 3.03 2.02 -13.44
CA CYS A 33 2.96 1.54 -12.06
C CYS A 33 3.13 2.74 -11.12
N MET A 34 2.53 2.68 -9.93
CA MET A 34 2.65 3.74 -8.94
C MET A 34 2.78 3.17 -7.53
N ALA A 35 3.54 3.87 -6.68
CA ALA A 35 3.65 3.61 -5.27
C ALA A 35 3.42 4.88 -4.45
N LEU A 36 2.74 4.74 -3.31
CA LEU A 36 2.55 5.78 -2.31
C LEU A 36 3.05 5.27 -0.97
N SER A 37 4.02 5.96 -0.38
CA SER A 37 4.53 5.62 0.96
C SER A 37 3.48 5.83 2.05
N SER A 38 3.69 5.23 3.22
CA SER A 38 2.87 5.50 4.42
C SER A 38 2.82 6.99 4.79
N LYS A 39 3.82 7.79 4.41
CA LYS A 39 3.87 9.25 4.62
C LYS A 39 3.00 10.05 3.64
N ALA A 40 2.58 9.44 2.53
CA ALA A 40 1.62 10.01 1.60
C ALA A 40 0.16 9.72 2.01
N LEU A 41 -0.04 8.93 3.07
CA LEU A 41 -1.35 8.47 3.53
C LEU A 41 -1.78 9.25 4.78
N VAL A 42 -3.10 9.37 4.94
CA VAL A 42 -3.71 9.87 6.18
C VAL A 42 -3.98 8.67 7.08
N ILE A 43 -3.25 8.57 8.18
CA ILE A 43 -3.33 7.45 9.12
C ILE A 43 -3.82 7.96 10.48
N THR A 44 -4.86 7.33 11.03
CA THR A 44 -5.44 7.74 12.32
C THR A 44 -4.38 7.70 13.43
N GLY A 45 -4.17 8.85 14.07
CA GLY A 45 -3.25 9.00 15.20
C GLY A 45 -1.76 8.94 14.86
N ILE A 46 -1.37 9.08 13.58
CA ILE A 46 0.02 8.91 13.10
C ILE A 46 1.05 9.82 13.79
N ASP A 47 0.62 11.00 14.23
CA ASP A 47 1.49 11.97 14.92
C ASP A 47 1.74 11.59 16.40
N ASP A 48 0.96 10.65 16.94
CA ASP A 48 1.10 10.19 18.31
C ASP A 48 2.06 9.00 18.41
N ARG A 49 3.23 9.27 19.00
CA ARG A 49 4.29 8.27 19.22
C ARG A 49 3.91 7.15 20.17
N ARG A 50 2.76 7.21 20.85
CA ARG A 50 2.21 6.10 21.64
C ARG A 50 1.54 5.06 20.75
N TYR A 51 1.03 5.48 19.59
CA TYR A 51 0.35 4.61 18.64
C TYR A 51 1.28 4.19 17.50
N TRP A 52 2.08 5.12 16.98
CA TRP A 52 2.86 4.90 15.77
C TRP A 52 4.34 5.23 15.95
N VAL A 53 5.20 4.43 15.32
CA VAL A 53 6.63 4.69 15.22
C VAL A 53 7.03 4.62 13.76
N GLN A 54 7.70 5.66 13.28
CA GLN A 54 8.32 5.61 11.96
C GLN A 54 9.60 4.79 12.05
N MET A 55 9.68 3.71 11.27
CA MET A 55 10.84 2.82 11.27
C MET A 55 11.61 2.92 9.95
N PRO A 56 12.92 3.25 9.99
CA PRO A 56 13.79 3.10 8.83
C PRO A 56 13.93 1.62 8.46
N THR A 57 13.90 1.31 7.16
CA THR A 57 14.11 -0.06 6.66
C THR A 57 14.56 -0.05 5.20
N THR A 58 15.44 -0.97 4.82
CA THR A 58 15.84 -1.18 3.42
C THR A 58 14.86 -2.06 2.65
N GLU A 59 13.85 -2.63 3.32
CA GLU A 59 12.82 -3.48 2.71
C GLU A 59 11.66 -2.67 2.08
N SER A 60 11.68 -1.35 2.27
CA SER A 60 10.73 -0.40 1.70
C SER A 60 11.40 0.40 0.59
N ARG A 61 10.65 0.67 -0.48
CA ARG A 61 11.08 1.56 -1.58
C ARG A 61 11.31 2.99 -1.10
N PHE A 62 10.64 3.38 -0.03
CA PHE A 62 10.72 4.71 0.58
C PHE A 62 11.66 4.77 1.79
N HIS A 63 12.42 3.70 2.02
CA HIS A 63 13.39 3.55 3.10
C HIS A 63 12.79 3.68 4.52
N SER A 64 11.47 3.65 4.64
CA SER A 64 10.76 3.89 5.89
C SER A 64 9.33 3.36 5.84
N VAL A 65 8.87 2.81 6.96
CA VAL A 65 7.49 2.33 7.15
C VAL A 65 6.88 2.89 8.43
N ALA A 66 5.55 2.88 8.55
CA ALA A 66 4.84 3.20 9.78
C ALA A 66 4.53 1.92 10.55
N PHE A 67 5.06 1.80 11.77
CA PHE A 67 4.82 0.67 12.66
C PHE A 67 3.79 1.03 13.73
N LEU A 68 2.71 0.25 13.80
CA LEU A 68 1.66 0.39 14.81
C LEU A 68 2.07 -0.34 16.09
N GLN A 69 2.24 0.41 17.17
CA GLN A 69 2.41 -0.15 18.51
C GLN A 69 1.08 -0.65 19.07
N GLN A 70 0.06 0.21 19.09
CA GLN A 70 -1.27 -0.10 19.58
C GLN A 70 -2.30 0.95 19.13
N ILE A 71 -3.51 0.55 18.77
CA ILE A 71 -4.66 1.45 18.57
C ILE A 71 -5.99 0.72 18.75
N TRP A 72 -7.06 1.46 19.04
CA TRP A 72 -8.44 0.95 19.04
C TRP A 72 -9.08 1.14 17.66
N TRP A 73 -9.15 2.40 17.22
CA TRP A 73 -9.68 2.78 15.92
C TRP A 73 -8.58 2.78 14.87
N PHE A 74 -8.55 1.77 14.02
CA PHE A 74 -7.57 1.68 12.94
C PHE A 74 -8.18 2.10 11.59
N GLU A 75 -7.59 3.11 10.97
CA GLU A 75 -7.93 3.54 9.61
C GLU A 75 -6.72 4.19 8.91
N VAL A 76 -6.53 3.83 7.65
CA VAL A 76 -5.55 4.38 6.72
C VAL A 76 -6.29 4.78 5.46
N VAL A 77 -6.14 6.03 5.03
CA VAL A 77 -6.81 6.60 3.85
C VAL A 77 -5.77 7.17 2.91
N GLY A 78 -5.97 6.99 1.61
CA GLY A 78 -5.18 7.65 0.59
C GLY A 78 -6.01 8.11 -0.60
N GLU A 79 -5.43 9.03 -1.34
CA GLU A 79 -6.02 9.61 -2.54
C GLU A 79 -4.94 9.81 -3.60
N VAL A 80 -5.29 9.50 -4.85
CA VAL A 80 -4.48 9.72 -6.03
C VAL A 80 -5.35 10.45 -7.06
N ASP A 81 -4.79 11.51 -7.65
CA ASP A 81 -5.37 12.20 -8.78
C ASP A 81 -4.36 12.12 -9.93
N PHE A 82 -4.63 11.26 -10.93
CA PHE A 82 -3.62 10.91 -11.93
C PHE A 82 -4.23 10.46 -13.27
N CYS A 83 -3.56 10.82 -14.38
CA CYS A 83 -3.93 10.39 -15.73
C CYS A 83 -3.34 9.01 -16.05
N PHE A 84 -4.02 7.94 -15.63
CA PHE A 84 -3.60 6.59 -15.96
C PHE A 84 -3.81 6.29 -17.47
N PRO A 85 -2.83 5.67 -18.16
CA PRO A 85 -3.04 5.13 -19.49
C PRO A 85 -4.23 4.17 -19.50
N ALA A 86 -4.96 4.11 -20.62
CA ALA A 86 -6.12 3.24 -20.73
C ALA A 86 -5.76 1.78 -20.42
N GLY A 87 -6.55 1.14 -19.57
CA GLY A 87 -6.29 -0.22 -19.11
C GLY A 87 -6.93 -0.54 -17.77
N THR A 88 -6.77 -1.78 -17.32
CA THR A 88 -7.23 -2.22 -15.99
C THR A 88 -6.05 -2.23 -15.03
N TYR A 89 -6.25 -1.68 -13.84
CA TYR A 89 -5.27 -1.60 -12.78
C TYR A 89 -5.79 -2.28 -11.52
N SER A 90 -4.86 -2.78 -10.71
CA SER A 90 -5.12 -3.40 -9.42
C SER A 90 -4.46 -2.59 -8.32
N LEU A 91 -5.19 -2.36 -7.24
CA LEU A 91 -4.75 -1.60 -6.07
C LEU A 91 -4.40 -2.56 -4.92
N TYR A 92 -3.27 -2.31 -4.25
CA TYR A 92 -2.77 -3.13 -3.16
C TYR A 92 -2.29 -2.29 -1.98
N PHE A 93 -2.51 -2.78 -0.76
CA PHE A 93 -1.76 -2.34 0.42
C PHE A 93 -0.61 -3.32 0.67
N ARG A 94 0.62 -2.81 0.79
CA ARG A 94 1.79 -3.58 1.21
C ARG A 94 1.92 -3.50 2.73
N LEU A 95 1.62 -4.60 3.39
CA LEU A 95 1.57 -4.69 4.85
C LEU A 95 2.49 -5.81 5.35
N HIS A 96 2.92 -5.70 6.60
CA HIS A 96 3.66 -6.76 7.28
C HIS A 96 3.23 -6.85 8.74
N LEU A 97 2.87 -8.05 9.17
CA LEU A 97 2.48 -8.30 10.54
C LEU A 97 3.70 -8.75 11.35
N GLY A 98 4.04 -7.98 12.38
CA GLY A 98 5.25 -8.11 13.18
C GLY A 98 6.30 -7.04 12.88
N LYS A 99 7.32 -6.98 13.73
CA LYS A 99 8.41 -6.00 13.63
C LYS A 99 9.62 -6.63 12.95
N SER A 100 9.90 -6.21 11.71
CA SER A 100 11.11 -6.61 11.00
C SER A 100 12.34 -5.86 11.54
N SER A 101 13.44 -6.58 11.70
CA SER A 101 14.74 -6.05 12.10
C SER A 101 15.86 -6.87 11.47
N THR A 102 17.03 -6.27 11.33
CA THR A 102 18.23 -6.98 10.87
C THR A 102 19.19 -7.15 12.03
N ARG A 103 19.62 -8.39 12.32
CA ARG A 103 20.62 -8.70 13.35
C ARG A 103 21.70 -9.59 12.73
N PHE A 104 22.96 -9.19 12.83
CA PHE A 104 24.10 -9.91 12.23
C PHE A 104 23.90 -10.25 10.74
N GLY A 105 23.32 -9.32 9.97
CA GLY A 105 23.03 -9.51 8.54
C GLY A 105 21.87 -10.46 8.22
N ARG A 106 21.18 -11.00 9.23
CA ARG A 106 19.99 -11.85 9.06
C ARG A 106 18.73 -11.05 9.36
N ARG A 107 17.71 -11.23 8.51
CA ARG A 107 16.36 -10.70 8.74
C ARG A 107 15.69 -11.49 9.86
N ILE A 108 15.16 -10.79 10.86
CA ILE A 108 14.42 -11.34 11.99
C ILE A 108 13.09 -10.60 12.10
N CYS A 109 12.02 -11.34 12.39
CA CYS A 109 10.72 -10.75 12.73
C CYS A 109 10.38 -11.08 14.19
N SER A 110 10.10 -10.05 14.99
CA SER A 110 9.46 -10.22 16.31
C SER A 110 7.94 -10.15 16.16
N SER A 111 7.25 -11.12 16.75
CA SER A 111 5.79 -11.20 16.81
C SER A 111 5.21 -10.69 18.12
N ASP A 112 6.03 -10.23 19.06
CA ASP A 112 5.63 -9.97 20.46
C ASP A 112 4.56 -8.88 20.60
N GLN A 113 4.50 -7.97 19.63
CA GLN A 113 3.54 -6.85 19.62
C GLN A 113 2.29 -7.13 18.76
N ILE A 114 2.20 -8.29 18.11
CA ILE A 114 1.05 -8.65 17.27
C ILE A 114 -0.13 -9.02 18.15
N HIS A 115 -1.24 -8.31 18.00
CA HIS A 115 -2.49 -8.63 18.70
C HIS A 115 -3.71 -8.01 18.00
N GLY A 116 -4.89 -8.62 18.19
CA GLY A 116 -6.20 -8.04 17.86
C GLY A 116 -6.68 -8.19 16.41
N TRP A 117 -5.78 -8.44 15.46
CA TRP A 117 -6.11 -8.56 14.03
C TRP A 117 -6.91 -9.81 13.66
N ASP A 118 -6.88 -10.83 14.50
CA ASP A 118 -7.60 -12.10 14.39
C ASP A 118 -9.08 -12.01 14.83
N LYS A 119 -9.46 -10.93 15.51
CA LYS A 119 -10.82 -10.79 16.08
C LYS A 119 -11.88 -10.41 15.06
N LYS A 120 -11.54 -9.58 14.08
CA LYS A 120 -12.42 -9.17 12.98
C LYS A 120 -11.60 -8.93 11.71
N PRO A 121 -12.19 -9.14 10.52
CA PRO A 121 -11.49 -8.88 9.28
C PRO A 121 -11.27 -7.37 9.10
N VAL A 122 -10.15 -7.05 8.46
CA VAL A 122 -9.85 -5.70 8.00
C VAL A 122 -10.60 -5.45 6.70
N ARG A 123 -11.21 -4.26 6.58
CA ARG A 123 -11.91 -3.81 5.39
C ARG A 123 -10.99 -3.01 4.49
N PHE A 124 -10.99 -3.36 3.22
CA PHE A 124 -10.31 -2.64 2.16
C PHE A 124 -11.38 -2.11 1.21
N GLN A 125 -11.23 -0.87 0.75
CA GLN A 125 -12.18 -0.31 -0.21
C GLN A 125 -11.52 0.76 -1.07
N PHE A 126 -12.09 1.00 -2.25
CA PHE A 126 -11.77 2.16 -3.07
C PHE A 126 -13.01 2.70 -3.79
N SER A 127 -12.92 3.95 -4.22
CA SER A 127 -13.83 4.57 -5.17
C SER A 127 -13.09 5.46 -6.16
N THR A 128 -13.65 5.61 -7.36
CA THR A 128 -13.12 6.49 -8.42
C THR A 128 -14.12 7.60 -8.75
N SER A 129 -13.63 8.70 -9.33
CA SER A 129 -14.47 9.83 -9.76
C SER A 129 -15.51 9.51 -10.84
N ASP A 130 -15.31 8.42 -11.59
CA ASP A 130 -16.24 7.93 -12.62
C ASP A 130 -17.25 6.90 -12.07
N GLY A 131 -17.27 6.68 -10.75
CA GLY A 131 -18.30 5.90 -10.06
C GLY A 131 -17.96 4.42 -9.83
N GLN A 132 -16.76 3.95 -10.15
CA GLN A 132 -16.33 2.59 -9.78
C GLN A 132 -16.08 2.55 -8.27
N HIS A 133 -16.46 1.44 -7.64
CA HIS A 133 -16.27 1.20 -6.22
C HIS A 133 -16.06 -0.28 -5.96
N THR A 134 -15.22 -0.61 -4.98
CA THR A 134 -15.05 -1.97 -4.47
C THR A 134 -14.91 -1.94 -2.96
N LEU A 135 -15.43 -2.99 -2.32
CA LEU A 135 -15.22 -3.30 -0.92
C LEU A 135 -14.82 -4.78 -0.83
N SER A 136 -13.79 -5.07 -0.04
CA SER A 136 -13.31 -6.42 0.25
C SER A 136 -12.86 -6.52 1.70
N GLN A 137 -12.82 -7.73 2.25
CA GLN A 137 -12.45 -7.96 3.64
C GLN A 137 -11.56 -9.21 3.77
N CYS A 138 -10.55 -9.15 4.63
CA CYS A 138 -9.77 -10.34 5.00
C CYS A 138 -9.11 -10.17 6.37
N TYR A 139 -8.67 -11.29 6.95
CA TYR A 139 -7.88 -11.28 8.18
C TYR A 139 -6.41 -11.00 7.87
N LEU A 140 -5.71 -10.37 8.81
CA LEU A 140 -4.24 -10.27 8.78
C LEU A 140 -3.68 -11.35 9.71
N ASP A 141 -3.37 -12.52 9.15
CA ASP A 141 -3.04 -13.75 9.89
C ASP A 141 -1.65 -14.31 9.61
N GLU A 142 -0.93 -13.77 8.61
CA GLU A 142 0.41 -14.21 8.24
C GLU A 142 1.52 -13.29 8.81
N PRO A 143 2.11 -13.61 9.98
CA PRO A 143 3.23 -12.86 10.54
C PRO A 143 4.54 -13.09 9.77
N GLY A 144 5.43 -12.10 9.82
CA GLY A 144 6.83 -12.21 9.39
C GLY A 144 7.09 -12.10 7.89
N SER A 145 6.06 -11.90 7.07
CA SER A 145 6.18 -11.70 5.62
C SER A 145 5.58 -10.36 5.18
N TRP A 146 6.20 -9.73 4.18
CA TRP A 146 5.58 -8.63 3.45
C TRP A 146 4.56 -9.20 2.48
N ILE A 147 3.35 -8.65 2.51
CA ILE A 147 2.21 -9.16 1.74
C ILE A 147 1.55 -7.99 1.00
N LEU A 148 1.23 -8.25 -0.26
CA LEU A 148 0.37 -7.38 -1.06
C LEU A 148 -1.09 -7.81 -0.88
N TYR A 149 -1.83 -7.04 -0.08
CA TYR A 149 -3.26 -7.22 0.11
C TYR A 149 -4.03 -6.53 -1.01
N HIS A 150 -4.68 -7.32 -1.86
CA HIS A 150 -5.47 -6.82 -2.99
C HIS A 150 -6.75 -6.14 -2.50
N VAL A 151 -6.92 -4.87 -2.85
CA VAL A 151 -8.14 -4.10 -2.56
C VAL A 151 -9.21 -4.39 -3.60
N GLY A 152 -8.83 -4.30 -4.87
CA GLY A 152 -9.71 -4.48 -6.02
C GLY A 152 -9.10 -3.95 -7.31
N ASP A 153 -9.87 -4.03 -8.39
CA ASP A 153 -9.47 -3.63 -9.74
C ASP A 153 -10.34 -2.47 -10.25
N PHE A 154 -9.74 -1.52 -10.95
CA PHE A 154 -10.44 -0.42 -11.60
C PHE A 154 -9.99 -0.26 -13.05
N VAL A 155 -10.84 0.33 -13.88
CA VAL A 155 -10.57 0.60 -15.29
C VAL A 155 -10.26 2.09 -15.48
N ALA A 156 -9.15 2.39 -16.15
CA ALA A 156 -8.89 3.71 -16.69
C ALA A 156 -9.33 3.76 -18.16
N SER A 157 -10.28 4.63 -18.48
CA SER A 157 -10.90 4.68 -19.81
C SER A 157 -10.12 5.52 -20.82
N SER A 158 -9.45 6.58 -20.38
CA SER A 158 -8.61 7.44 -21.24
C SER A 158 -7.42 8.02 -20.47
N SER A 159 -6.35 8.34 -21.20
CA SER A 159 -5.16 8.99 -20.63
C SER A 159 -5.28 10.52 -20.55
N GLU A 160 -6.39 11.10 -20.99
CA GLU A 160 -6.58 12.54 -21.11
C GLU A 160 -7.25 13.15 -19.88
N GLN A 161 -8.06 12.37 -19.18
CA GLN A 161 -8.76 12.81 -17.98
C GLN A 161 -8.15 12.13 -16.75
N PRO A 162 -7.82 12.91 -15.70
CA PRO A 162 -7.32 12.33 -14.48
C PRO A 162 -8.43 11.58 -13.75
N ILE A 163 -8.06 10.46 -13.13
CA ILE A 163 -8.95 9.68 -12.28
C ILE A 163 -8.62 10.00 -10.84
N LYS A 164 -9.60 10.49 -10.10
CA LYS A 164 -9.50 10.62 -8.64
C LYS A 164 -9.85 9.30 -8.00
N LEU A 165 -8.84 8.59 -7.52
CA LEU A 165 -8.94 7.33 -6.82
C LEU A 165 -8.80 7.58 -5.31
N LYS A 166 -9.83 7.27 -4.54
CA LYS A 166 -9.81 7.27 -3.07
C LYS A 166 -9.84 5.84 -2.58
N PHE A 167 -9.06 5.53 -1.56
CA PHE A 167 -9.00 4.19 -1.00
C PHE A 167 -8.76 4.20 0.49
N SER A 168 -9.18 3.14 1.16
CA SER A 168 -8.91 2.97 2.58
C SER A 168 -8.74 1.52 3.00
N LEU A 169 -8.08 1.38 4.14
CA LEU A 169 -7.84 0.17 4.90
C LEU A 169 -8.29 0.47 6.34
N ALA A 170 -9.27 -0.27 6.85
CA ALA A 170 -9.88 0.06 8.14
C ALA A 170 -10.35 -1.16 8.94
N GLN A 171 -10.19 -1.08 10.25
CA GLN A 171 -10.83 -1.95 11.24
C GLN A 171 -11.28 -1.08 12.41
N ILE A 172 -12.42 -0.42 12.22
CA ILE A 172 -13.02 0.50 13.18
C ILE A 172 -13.79 -0.32 14.22
N ASP A 173 -13.12 -0.69 15.29
CA ASP A 173 -13.68 -1.49 16.38
C ASP A 173 -13.06 -1.13 17.73
N CYS A 174 -13.88 -0.70 18.68
CA CYS A 174 -13.47 -0.33 20.02
C CYS A 174 -13.60 -1.48 21.06
N THR A 175 -13.84 -2.72 20.63
CA THR A 175 -13.92 -3.89 21.54
C THR A 175 -12.56 -4.51 21.85
N HIS A 176 -11.53 -4.17 21.08
CA HIS A 176 -10.16 -4.66 21.29
C HIS A 176 -9.11 -3.72 20.69
N THR A 177 -7.94 -3.69 21.34
CA THR A 177 -6.73 -3.07 20.79
C THR A 177 -6.13 -3.92 19.67
N LYS A 178 -5.42 -3.26 18.76
CA LYS A 178 -4.69 -3.84 17.63
C LYS A 178 -3.27 -3.30 17.63
N GLY A 179 -2.29 -4.11 17.30
CA GLY A 179 -0.89 -3.68 17.27
C GLY A 179 0.00 -4.62 16.47
N GLY A 180 1.25 -4.21 16.27
CA GLY A 180 2.25 -4.99 15.56
C GLY A 180 2.09 -4.99 14.04
N LEU A 181 1.46 -3.97 13.44
CA LEU A 181 1.31 -3.86 11.99
C LEU A 181 2.28 -2.84 11.40
N CYS A 182 3.04 -3.23 10.39
CA CYS A 182 3.79 -2.33 9.53
C CYS A 182 2.95 -1.96 8.30
N VAL A 183 2.76 -0.66 8.07
CA VAL A 183 2.22 -0.09 6.83
C VAL A 183 3.39 0.49 6.04
N ASP A 184 3.67 -0.09 4.87
CA ASP A 184 4.74 0.38 4.00
C ASP A 184 4.21 1.35 2.94
N SER A 185 3.41 0.84 2.02
CA SER A 185 2.99 1.59 0.86
C SER A 185 1.68 1.07 0.28
N VAL A 186 1.04 1.91 -0.53
CA VAL A 186 0.00 1.49 -1.47
C VAL A 186 0.60 1.39 -2.86
N LEU A 187 0.25 0.32 -3.59
CA LEU A 187 0.77 0.01 -4.92
C LEU A 187 -0.37 -0.08 -5.92
N ILE A 188 -0.18 0.52 -7.09
CA ILE A 188 -1.09 0.44 -8.23
C ILE A 188 -0.31 -0.17 -9.38
N TYR A 189 -0.80 -1.31 -9.85
CA TYR A 189 -0.18 -2.06 -10.94
C TYR A 189 -1.15 -2.30 -12.08
N PRO A 190 -0.67 -2.40 -13.33
CA PRO A 190 -1.47 -2.95 -14.41
C PRO A 190 -1.91 -4.37 -14.05
N LYS A 191 -3.20 -4.68 -14.28
CA LYS A 191 -3.75 -5.99 -13.94
C LYS A 191 -3.01 -7.12 -14.67
N GLY A 192 -2.71 -8.19 -13.94
CA GLY A 192 -1.92 -9.33 -14.42
C GLY A 192 -0.40 -9.11 -14.37
N LEU A 193 0.07 -8.00 -13.80
CA LEU A 193 1.42 -7.90 -13.27
C LEU A 193 1.44 -8.50 -11.86
N GLU A 194 2.22 -9.56 -11.66
CA GLU A 194 2.40 -10.20 -10.35
C GLU A 194 3.76 -9.74 -9.78
N PRO A 195 3.81 -8.75 -8.86
CA PRO A 195 5.05 -8.11 -8.45
C PRO A 195 5.77 -8.82 -7.29
N GLU A 196 5.05 -9.55 -6.43
CA GLU A 196 5.51 -10.21 -5.18
C GLU A 196 4.41 -11.20 -4.68
N ARG A 197 4.60 -11.94 -3.56
CA ARG A 197 3.56 -12.80 -2.96
C ARG A 197 2.27 -11.98 -2.70
N MET A 198 1.17 -12.34 -3.36
CA MET A 198 -0.12 -11.65 -3.24
C MET A 198 -1.12 -12.49 -2.46
N ILE A 199 -1.84 -11.88 -1.52
CA ILE A 199 -3.04 -12.48 -0.91
C ILE A 199 -4.25 -11.75 -1.47
N ARG A 200 -5.18 -12.53 -2.03
CA ARG A 200 -6.48 -12.01 -2.49
C ARG A 200 -7.44 -12.04 -1.32
N ALA A 201 -8.07 -10.91 -1.01
CA ALA A 201 -9.15 -10.89 -0.03
C ALA A 201 -10.31 -11.78 -0.52
N GLN A 202 -10.93 -12.54 0.39
CA GLN A 202 -12.11 -13.32 0.06
C GLN A 202 -13.29 -12.36 -0.15
N LYS A 203 -14.07 -12.60 -1.22
CA LYS A 203 -15.28 -11.83 -1.55
C LYS A 203 -16.42 -12.16 -0.62
#